data_AF-A0A955SEL9-F1
#
_entry.id   AF-A0A955SEL9-F1
#
_cell.length_a   1.000
_cell.length_b   1.000
_cell.length_c   1.000
_cell.angle_alpha   90.00
_cell.angle_beta   90.00
_cell.angle_gamma   90.00
#
_symmetry.space_group_name_H-M   'P 1'
#
loop_
_entity.id
_entity.type
_entity.pdbx_description
1 polymer ?
#
loop_
_entity_poly.entity_id
_entity_poly.type
_entity_poly.pdbx_seq_one_letter_code
_entity_poly.pdbx_strand_id
1 'polypeptide(L)'
;MVSHKRKWARTGRRASMNREELVEIIERSAHDNATELDLPLEDIRSLPVEIGQITSLRNLHLDGNRLRSLPAEIGRLTALRNLDLYSNRLKTLPAEIGDVIHGGSR
;
A
#
# COMPACT_ATOMS: atom_id res chain seq x y z
N MET A 1 12.95 -12.81 15.34
CA MET A 1 13.06 -12.63 13.89
C MET A 1 12.49 -11.26 13.57
N VAL A 2 13.37 -10.29 13.34
CA VAL A 2 13.02 -8.87 13.38
C VAL A 2 12.35 -8.52 12.07
N SER A 3 11.01 -8.56 12.02
CA SER A 3 10.26 -7.82 11.02
C SER A 3 10.76 -6.39 11.10
N HIS A 4 11.56 -5.98 10.13
CA HIS A 4 11.91 -4.59 9.92
C HIS A 4 10.64 -3.90 9.47
N LYS A 5 9.70 -3.73 10.41
CA LYS A 5 8.64 -2.74 10.33
C LYS A 5 9.39 -1.42 10.35
N ARG A 6 9.87 -1.00 9.18
CA ARG A 6 10.31 0.37 8.96
C ARG A 6 9.03 1.20 9.08
N LYS A 7 8.60 1.42 10.34
CA LYS A 7 7.75 2.55 10.72
C LYS A 7 8.53 3.73 10.20
N TRP A 8 8.15 4.22 9.02
CA TRP A 8 8.61 5.50 8.53
C TRP A 8 8.36 6.45 9.71
N ALA A 9 9.47 6.85 10.31
CA ALA A 9 9.44 7.44 11.63
C ALA A 9 8.59 8.70 11.54
N ARG A 10 7.84 8.99 12.61
CA ARG A 10 7.17 10.27 12.85
C ARG A 10 8.24 11.37 12.80
N THR A 11 8.67 11.77 11.60
CA THR A 11 9.58 12.89 11.42
C THR A 11 8.76 14.12 11.76
N GLY A 12 9.12 14.72 12.90
CA GLY A 12 8.37 15.80 13.52
C GLY A 12 7.98 16.90 12.54
N ARG A 13 6.76 17.42 12.72
CA ARG A 13 6.18 18.53 11.95
C ARG A 13 6.21 18.30 10.44
N ARG A 14 5.36 17.42 9.92
CA ARG A 14 4.96 17.50 8.50
C ARG A 14 3.45 17.62 8.43
N ALA A 15 3.02 18.70 7.78
CA ALA A 15 1.64 18.92 7.39
C ALA A 15 1.20 17.77 6.49
N SER A 16 -0.07 17.34 6.61
CA SER A 16 -0.84 16.54 5.64
C SER A 16 -0.01 15.91 4.51
N MET A 17 0.22 14.60 4.56
CA MET A 17 0.92 13.82 3.53
C MET A 17 0.45 14.21 2.12
N ASN A 18 1.36 14.75 1.31
CA ASN A 18 1.09 15.20 -0.06
C ASN A 18 1.13 14.01 -1.02
N ARG A 19 0.53 14.14 -2.21
CA ARG A 19 0.59 13.10 -3.26
C ARG A 19 2.03 12.73 -3.65
N GLU A 20 2.92 13.72 -3.71
CA GLU A 20 4.32 13.51 -4.11
C GLU A 20 5.09 12.70 -3.06
N GLU A 21 4.89 13.00 -1.78
CA GLU A 21 5.52 12.26 -0.68
C GLU A 21 5.03 10.81 -0.63
N LEU A 22 3.75 10.58 -0.90
CA LEU A 22 3.18 9.23 -1.04
C LEU A 22 3.87 8.43 -2.14
N VAL A 23 4.11 9.04 -3.32
CA VAL A 23 4.82 8.38 -4.42
C VAL A 23 6.26 8.08 -4.02
N GLU A 24 6.97 9.04 -3.41
CA GLU A 24 8.35 8.85 -2.99
C GLU A 24 8.50 7.71 -1.98
N ILE A 25 7.59 7.59 -1.00
CA ILE A 25 7.59 6.48 -0.03
C ILE A 25 7.40 5.14 -0.74
N ILE A 26 6.49 5.08 -1.73
CA ILE A 26 6.21 3.87 -2.50
C ILE A 26 7.42 3.49 -3.36
N GLU A 27 8.00 4.42 -4.11
CA GLU A 27 9.17 4.16 -4.95
C GLU A 27 10.38 3.73 -4.13
N ARG A 28 10.62 4.39 -2.99
CA ARG A 28 11.68 3.97 -2.07
C ARG A 28 11.43 2.58 -1.50
N SER A 29 10.18 2.26 -1.18
CA SER A 29 9.81 0.93 -0.69
C SER A 29 9.94 -0.13 -1.78
N ALA A 30 9.68 0.22 -3.04
CA ALA A 30 9.95 -0.63 -4.19
C ALA A 30 11.46 -0.88 -4.34
N HIS A 31 12.27 0.17 -4.22
CA HIS A 31 13.73 0.09 -4.32
C HIS A 31 14.35 -0.74 -3.20
N ASP A 32 13.88 -0.55 -1.96
CA ASP A 32 14.31 -1.31 -0.78
C ASP A 32 13.73 -2.74 -0.75
N ASN A 33 12.91 -3.11 -1.74
CA ASN A 33 12.22 -4.40 -1.84
C ASN A 33 11.46 -4.73 -0.55
N ALA A 34 10.74 -3.72 -0.03
CA ALA A 34 10.01 -3.80 1.22
C ALA A 34 8.97 -4.93 1.16
N THR A 35 8.82 -5.64 2.26
CA THR A 35 7.83 -6.71 2.42
C THR A 35 6.60 -6.24 3.20
N GLU A 36 6.71 -5.13 3.91
CA GLU A 36 5.62 -4.52 4.67
C GLU A 36 5.62 -3.01 4.40
N LEU A 37 4.47 -2.49 4.01
CA LEU A 37 4.24 -1.07 3.77
C LEU A 37 3.03 -0.64 4.59
N ASP A 38 3.26 0.35 5.44
CA ASP A 38 2.26 0.93 6.33
C ASP A 38 2.13 2.40 5.96
N LEU A 39 0.97 2.80 5.44
CA LEU A 39 0.66 4.19 5.11
C LEU A 39 -0.44 4.67 6.07
N PRO A 40 -0.10 5.46 7.10
CA PRO A 40 -1.09 5.85 8.09
C PRO A 40 -2.11 6.84 7.52
N LEU A 41 -3.37 6.66 7.93
CA LEU A 41 -4.27 7.64 8.55
C LEU A 41 -4.18 9.15 8.22
N GLU A 42 -3.75 9.57 7.04
CA GLU A 42 -3.63 10.99 6.66
C GLU A 42 -4.39 11.25 5.35
N ASP A 43 -5.66 10.83 5.31
CA ASP A 43 -6.62 11.33 4.33
C ASP A 43 -6.34 10.94 2.86
N ILE A 44 -5.61 9.84 2.62
CA ILE A 44 -5.27 9.39 1.27
C ILE A 44 -6.54 9.04 0.49
N ARG A 45 -6.77 9.71 -0.64
CA ARG A 45 -7.96 9.53 -1.49
C ARG A 45 -7.78 8.49 -2.61
N SER A 46 -6.55 8.33 -3.08
CA SER A 46 -6.17 7.40 -4.15
C SER A 46 -4.72 6.98 -3.98
N LEU A 47 -4.43 5.71 -4.23
CA LEU A 47 -3.05 5.23 -4.37
C LEU A 47 -2.52 5.49 -5.78
N PRO A 48 -1.22 5.77 -5.92
CA PRO A 48 -0.58 5.95 -7.21
C PRO A 48 -0.25 4.58 -7.83
N VAL A 49 -0.09 4.52 -9.16
CA VAL A 49 0.11 3.27 -9.93
C VAL A 49 1.44 2.58 -9.61
N GLU A 50 2.38 3.37 -9.09
CA GLU A 50 3.72 3.00 -8.64
C GLU A 50 3.68 1.95 -7.53
N ILE A 51 2.55 1.79 -6.82
CA ILE A 51 2.37 0.71 -5.83
C ILE A 51 2.63 -0.66 -6.45
N GLY A 52 2.29 -0.87 -7.73
CA GLY A 52 2.53 -2.12 -8.44
C GLY A 52 3.99 -2.42 -8.75
N GLN A 53 4.92 -1.51 -8.44
CA GLN A 53 6.36 -1.76 -8.54
C GLN A 53 6.90 -2.58 -7.37
N ILE A 54 6.23 -2.55 -6.21
CA ILE A 54 6.67 -3.26 -5.00
C ILE A 54 6.28 -4.75 -5.06
N THR A 55 6.77 -5.47 -6.06
CA THR A 55 6.43 -6.90 -6.29
C THR A 55 6.77 -7.81 -5.10
N SER A 56 7.67 -7.38 -4.21
CA SER A 56 8.05 -8.05 -2.97
C SER A 56 7.10 -7.84 -1.80
N LEU A 57 6.11 -6.96 -1.94
CA LEU A 57 5.24 -6.55 -0.84
C LEU A 57 4.34 -7.71 -0.42
N ARG A 58 4.36 -8.04 0.87
CA ARG A 58 3.57 -9.14 1.47
C ARG A 58 2.43 -8.59 2.31
N ASN A 59 2.68 -7.50 3.02
CA ASN A 59 1.73 -6.86 3.91
C ASN A 59 1.56 -5.38 3.50
N LEU A 60 0.34 -4.97 3.18
CA LEU A 60 0.00 -3.59 2.86
C LEU A 60 -1.08 -3.12 3.82
N HIS A 61 -0.74 -2.16 4.67
CA HIS A 61 -1.66 -1.54 5.62
C HIS A 61 -2.02 -0.13 5.13
N LEU A 62 -3.30 0.06 4.86
CA LEU A 62 -3.89 1.31 4.39
C LEU A 62 -5.06 1.72 5.27
N ASP A 63 -5.11 1.22 6.51
CA ASP A 63 -6.23 1.43 7.39
C ASP A 63 -6.45 2.91 7.72
N GLY A 64 -7.72 3.27 7.85
CA GLY A 64 -8.25 4.60 8.16
C GLY A 64 -7.82 5.73 7.21
N ASN A 65 -7.59 5.40 5.95
CA ASN A 65 -7.50 6.38 4.86
C ASN A 65 -8.89 6.71 4.29
N ARG A 66 -8.96 7.58 3.27
CA ARG A 66 -10.23 7.93 2.57
C ARG A 66 -10.23 7.40 1.13
N LEU A 67 -9.59 6.25 0.91
CA LEU A 67 -9.48 5.65 -0.41
C LEU A 67 -10.88 5.36 -0.96
N ARG A 68 -11.17 5.86 -2.17
CA ARG A 68 -12.44 5.59 -2.87
C ARG A 68 -12.33 4.43 -3.85
N SER A 69 -11.12 4.23 -4.38
CA SER A 69 -10.75 3.17 -5.30
C SER A 69 -9.28 2.81 -5.08
N LEU A 70 -8.90 1.64 -5.57
CA LEU A 70 -7.52 1.18 -5.67
C LEU A 70 -7.12 1.10 -7.14
N PRO A 71 -5.85 1.35 -7.49
CA PRO A 71 -5.35 1.19 -8.86
C PRO A 71 -5.33 -0.29 -9.26
N ALA A 72 -5.50 -0.59 -10.54
CA ALA A 72 -5.46 -1.97 -11.07
C ALA A 72 -4.06 -2.60 -10.88
N GLU A 73 -3.03 -1.77 -10.81
CA GLU A 73 -1.63 -2.14 -10.56
C GLU A 73 -1.41 -2.84 -9.22
N ILE A 74 -2.38 -2.78 -8.29
CA ILE A 74 -2.36 -3.63 -7.10
C ILE A 74 -2.31 -5.13 -7.47
N GLY A 75 -2.84 -5.49 -8.64
CA GLY A 75 -2.73 -6.81 -9.25
C GLY A 75 -1.30 -7.29 -9.50
N ARG A 76 -0.34 -6.36 -9.60
CA ARG A 76 1.08 -6.69 -9.80
C ARG A 76 1.77 -7.11 -8.52
N LEU A 77 1.13 -6.92 -7.37
CA LEU A 77 1.64 -7.33 -6.06
C LEU A 77 1.44 -8.84 -5.85
N THR A 78 2.10 -9.66 -6.67
CA THR A 78 1.95 -11.13 -6.66
C THR A 78 2.41 -11.78 -5.36
N ALA A 79 3.24 -11.10 -4.56
CA ALA A 79 3.69 -11.59 -3.26
C ALA A 79 2.77 -11.17 -2.09
N LEU A 80 1.73 -10.36 -2.35
CA LEU A 80 0.85 -9.80 -1.32
C LEU A 80 0.01 -10.91 -0.71
N ARG A 81 0.04 -10.98 0.61
CA ARG A 81 -0.70 -11.95 1.43
C ARG A 81 -1.73 -11.28 2.30
N ASN A 82 -1.43 -10.08 2.77
CA ASN A 82 -2.26 -9.32 3.69
C ASN A 82 -2.45 -7.91 3.15
N LEU A 83 -3.71 -7.55 2.93
CA LEU A 83 -4.13 -6.23 2.50
C LEU A 83 -5.15 -5.70 3.51
N ASP A 84 -4.76 -4.73 4.32
CA ASP A 84 -5.65 -4.07 5.26
C ASP A 84 -6.18 -2.76 4.66
N LEU A 85 -7.48 -2.72 4.44
CA LEU A 85 -8.21 -1.57 3.90
C LEU A 85 -9.27 -1.07 4.88
N TYR A 86 -9.18 -1.47 6.15
CA TYR A 86 -10.17 -1.15 7.16
C TYR A 86 -10.36 0.37 7.29
N SER A 87 -11.59 0.82 7.55
CA SER A 87 -11.92 2.25 7.69
C SER A 87 -11.60 3.14 6.46
N ASN A 88 -11.62 2.57 5.24
CA ASN A 88 -11.61 3.34 4.00
C ASN A 88 -13.02 3.66 3.47
N ARG A 89 -13.11 4.44 2.38
CA ARG A 89 -14.36 4.77 1.68
C ARG A 89 -14.50 4.04 0.34
N LEU A 90 -13.93 2.83 0.25
CA LEU A 90 -13.93 2.03 -0.96
C LEU A 90 -15.36 1.59 -1.27
N LYS A 91 -15.86 1.97 -2.45
CA LYS A 91 -17.16 1.50 -2.95
C LYS A 91 -17.03 0.20 -3.73
N THR A 92 -15.91 0.04 -4.40
CA THR A 92 -15.60 -1.07 -5.29
C THR A 92 -14.13 -1.42 -5.13
N LEU A 93 -13.82 -2.71 -5.24
CA LEU A 93 -12.45 -3.19 -5.34
C LEU A 93 -12.17 -3.54 -6.82
N PRO A 94 -10.97 -3.22 -7.35
CA PRO A 94 -10.54 -3.72 -8.65
C PRO A 94 -10.62 -5.25 -8.72
N ALA A 95 -10.95 -5.80 -9.90
CA ALA A 95 -11.05 -7.25 -10.11
C ALA A 95 -9.70 -7.95 -9.83
N GLU A 96 -8.62 -7.23 -10.07
CA GLU A 96 -7.23 -7.62 -9.87
C GLU A 96 -6.91 -7.94 -8.40
N ILE A 97 -7.65 -7.40 -7.43
CA ILE A 97 -7.52 -7.81 -6.02
C ILE A 97 -7.96 -9.27 -5.83
N GLY A 98 -8.97 -9.71 -6.57
CA GLY A 98 -9.38 -11.11 -6.58
C GLY A 98 -8.21 -12.01 -6.97
N ASP A 99 -7.47 -11.64 -8.00
CA ASP A 99 -6.32 -12.40 -8.49
C ASP A 99 -5.14 -12.38 -7.52
N VAL A 100 -4.92 -11.29 -6.79
CA VAL A 100 -3.86 -11.21 -5.77
C VAL A 100 -4.13 -12.13 -4.59
N ILE A 101 -5.38 -12.22 -4.13
CA ILE A 101 -5.74 -13.02 -2.95
C ILE A 101 -5.92 -14.51 -3.31
N HIS A 102 -6.36 -14.82 -4.54
CA HIS A 102 -6.57 -16.20 -5.01
C HIS A 102 -5.38 -16.78 -5.80
N GLY A 103 -4.44 -15.94 -6.25
CA GLY A 103 -3.27 -16.32 -7.05
C GLY A 103 -2.23 -17.19 -6.34
N GLY A 104 -2.45 -17.54 -5.06
CA GLY A 104 -1.65 -18.53 -4.34
C GLY A 104 -1.99 -20.00 -4.64
N SER A 105 -2.98 -20.27 -5.50
CA SER A 105 -3.37 -21.63 -5.92
C SER A 105 -3.09 -21.88 -7.40
N ARG A 106 -1.81 -21.89 -7.82
CA ARG A 106 -1.37 -22.58 -9.03
C ARG A 106 -0.02 -23.26 -8.78
#